data_AF-A0A966TJA8-F1
#
_entry.id   AF-A0A966TJA8-F1
#
_cell.length_a   1.000
_cell.length_b   1.000
_cell.length_c   1.000
_cell.angle_alpha   90.00
_cell.angle_beta   90.00
_cell.angle_gamma   90.00
#
_symmetry.space_group_name_H-M   'P 1'
#
loop_
_entity.id
_entity.type
_entity.pdbx_description
1 polymer ?
#
loop_
_entity_poly.entity_id
_entity_poly.type
_entity_poly.pdbx_seq_one_letter_code
_entity_poly.pdbx_strand_id
1 'polypeptide(L)'
;MNCRKPFREAPAFTLVELLVVIAVLGLLAGIATPVLGRARKAGEQAAETSAAKNLITAYLAAAQDQNGVLLQGYDEDGEANFANGTSFQAGSSEATRWPWRLAPYLNYQMEGSVLVNERASSVDPLNPNHSYLVSASPSLGMNSYFVGGHENGQPAYNYATNGVCITRLAQAEKPSWLIVFASARGL
;
A
#
# COMPACT_ATOMS: atom_id res chain seq x y z
N MET A 1 -25.59 -73.98 5.22
CA MET A 1 -24.21 -73.85 4.68
C MET A 1 -23.89 -72.36 4.61
N ASN A 2 -22.95 -71.87 5.42
CA ASN A 2 -22.54 -70.46 5.43
C ASN A 2 -21.12 -70.36 4.86
N CYS A 3 -21.02 -69.89 3.61
CA CYS A 3 -19.74 -69.66 2.94
C CYS A 3 -19.18 -68.30 3.39
N ARG A 4 -18.13 -68.31 4.21
CA ARG A 4 -17.41 -67.09 4.62
C ARG A 4 -16.47 -66.67 3.50
N LYS A 5 -16.71 -65.48 2.92
CA LYS A 5 -15.80 -64.87 1.95
C LYS A 5 -14.45 -64.59 2.64
N PRO A 6 -13.31 -65.00 2.06
CA PRO A 6 -12.01 -64.65 2.62
C PRO A 6 -11.84 -63.12 2.55
N PHE A 7 -11.47 -62.51 3.67
CA PHE A 7 -11.01 -61.13 3.67
C PHE A 7 -9.74 -61.09 2.81
N ARG A 8 -9.81 -60.39 1.66
CA ARG A 8 -8.60 -60.05 0.90
C ARG A 8 -7.68 -59.29 1.86
N GLU A 9 -6.51 -59.83 2.14
CA GLU A 9 -5.48 -59.13 2.89
C GLU A 9 -5.11 -57.88 2.10
N ALA A 10 -5.53 -56.71 2.62
CA ALA A 10 -5.04 -55.45 2.11
C ALA A 10 -3.54 -55.38 2.43
N PRO A 11 -2.70 -54.92 1.49
CA PRO A 11 -1.27 -54.77 1.75
C PRO A 11 -1.06 -53.90 3.00
N ALA A 12 -0.38 -54.44 4.00
CA ALA A 12 -0.06 -53.74 5.24
C ALA A 12 1.12 -52.80 4.98
N PHE A 13 0.97 -51.54 5.41
CA PHE A 13 2.00 -50.51 5.25
C PHE A 13 3.21 -50.80 6.15
N THR A 14 4.41 -50.79 5.59
CA THR A 14 5.64 -51.09 6.33
C THR A 14 6.21 -49.85 7.02
N LEU A 15 6.96 -50.05 8.11
CA LEU A 15 7.68 -48.96 8.79
C LEU A 15 8.71 -48.27 7.88
N VAL A 16 9.31 -49.00 6.95
CA VAL A 16 10.29 -48.47 6.00
C VAL A 16 9.60 -47.56 4.98
N GLU A 17 8.43 -47.93 4.47
CA GLU A 17 7.63 -47.07 3.59
C GLU A 17 7.25 -45.77 4.28
N LEU A 18 6.84 -45.83 5.56
CA LEU A 18 6.55 -44.63 6.35
C LEU A 18 7.79 -43.74 6.51
N LEU A 19 8.95 -44.34 6.80
CA LEU A 19 10.21 -43.62 7.01
C LEU A 19 10.66 -42.87 5.75
N VAL A 20 10.58 -43.51 4.59
CA VAL A 20 10.96 -42.88 3.32
C VAL A 20 10.03 -41.72 2.98
N VAL A 21 8.71 -41.86 3.25
CA VAL A 21 7.73 -40.80 2.99
C VAL A 21 8.02 -39.56 3.84
N ILE A 22 8.25 -39.71 5.14
CA ILE A 22 8.55 -38.55 6.00
C ILE A 22 9.91 -37.92 5.64
N ALA A 23 10.88 -38.72 5.19
CA ALA A 23 12.17 -38.20 4.73
C ALA A 23 12.01 -37.32 3.47
N VAL A 24 11.21 -37.78 2.50
CA VAL A 24 10.92 -36.99 1.29
C VAL A 24 10.09 -35.74 1.62
N LEU A 25 9.08 -35.83 2.49
CA LEU A 25 8.30 -34.67 2.93
C LEU A 25 9.17 -33.64 3.66
N GLY A 26 10.09 -34.07 4.52
CA GLY A 26 11.03 -33.20 5.21
C GLY A 26 11.97 -32.46 4.26
N LEU A 27 12.49 -33.15 3.23
CA LEU A 27 13.31 -32.53 2.19
C LEU A 27 12.53 -31.46 1.41
N LEU A 28 11.32 -31.78 0.97
CA LEU A 28 10.45 -30.84 0.24
C LEU A 28 10.10 -29.62 1.09
N ALA A 29 9.74 -29.82 2.36
CA ALA A 29 9.45 -28.73 3.29
C ALA A 29 10.67 -27.82 3.52
N GLY A 30 11.88 -28.40 3.59
CA GLY A 30 13.14 -27.67 3.71
C GLY A 30 13.41 -26.70 2.56
N ILE A 31 13.11 -27.11 1.31
CA ILE A 31 13.28 -26.26 0.12
C ILE A 31 12.12 -25.25 -0.01
N ALA A 32 10.91 -25.62 0.42
CA ALA A 32 9.73 -24.77 0.31
C ALA A 32 9.83 -23.47 1.12
N THR A 33 10.42 -23.51 2.31
CA THR A 33 10.48 -22.36 3.23
C THR A 33 11.18 -21.11 2.64
N PRO A 34 12.42 -21.18 2.12
CA PRO A 34 13.07 -20.01 1.52
C PRO A 34 12.40 -19.54 0.22
N VAL A 35 11.83 -20.47 -0.55
CA VAL A 35 11.12 -20.14 -1.80
C VAL A 35 9.83 -19.37 -1.50
N LEU A 36 9.05 -19.82 -0.52
CA LEU A 36 7.83 -19.14 -0.11
C LEU A 36 8.09 -17.74 0.44
N GLY A 37 9.16 -17.56 1.23
CA GLY A 37 9.57 -16.25 1.72
C GLY A 37 9.89 -15.26 0.58
N ARG A 38 10.63 -15.71 -0.44
CA ARG A 38 10.92 -14.90 -1.63
C ARG A 38 9.66 -14.60 -2.46
N ALA A 39 8.80 -15.60 -2.66
CA ALA A 39 7.55 -15.44 -3.39
C ALA A 39 6.61 -14.42 -2.70
N ARG A 40 6.53 -14.47 -1.36
CA ARG A 40 5.78 -13.49 -0.58
C ARG A 40 6.36 -12.08 -0.73
N LYS A 41 7.67 -11.89 -0.58
CA LYS A 41 8.32 -10.58 -0.76
C LYS A 41 8.04 -10.02 -2.17
N ALA A 42 8.12 -10.86 -3.20
CA ALA A 42 7.81 -10.47 -4.58
C ALA A 42 6.34 -10.05 -4.74
N GLY A 43 5.40 -10.77 -4.13
CA GLY A 43 3.97 -10.42 -4.14
C GLY A 43 3.70 -9.08 -3.44
N GLU A 44 4.36 -8.84 -2.30
CA GLU A 44 4.25 -7.59 -1.55
C GLU A 44 4.81 -6.39 -2.35
N GLN A 45 5.92 -6.56 -3.06
CA GLN A 45 6.48 -5.55 -3.98
C GLN A 45 5.55 -5.28 -5.17
N ALA A 46 4.93 -6.32 -5.73
CA ALA A 46 3.97 -6.17 -6.82
C ALA A 46 2.74 -5.38 -6.37
N ALA A 47 2.23 -5.63 -5.15
CA ALA A 47 1.12 -4.90 -4.57
C ALA A 47 1.45 -3.41 -4.38
N GLU A 48 2.64 -3.08 -3.84
CA GLU A 48 3.08 -1.68 -3.68
C GLU A 48 3.26 -0.96 -5.01
N THR A 49 3.78 -1.65 -6.03
CA THR A 49 3.91 -1.09 -7.38
C THR A 49 2.53 -0.80 -7.99
N SER A 50 1.55 -1.67 -7.79
CA SER A 50 0.17 -1.44 -8.23
C SER A 50 -0.45 -0.26 -7.49
N ALA A 51 -0.24 -0.18 -6.18
CA ALA A 51 -0.72 0.92 -5.36
C ALA A 51 -0.14 2.27 -5.77
N ALA A 52 1.18 2.34 -6.02
CA ALA A 52 1.84 3.53 -6.53
C ALA A 52 1.24 4.01 -7.87
N LYS A 53 0.92 3.08 -8.77
CA LYS A 53 0.24 3.38 -10.05
C LYS A 53 -1.17 3.94 -9.85
N ASN A 54 -1.93 3.38 -8.91
CA ASN A 54 -3.25 3.89 -8.56
C ASN A 54 -3.15 5.29 -7.95
N LEU A 55 -2.22 5.49 -7.02
CA LEU A 55 -1.97 6.80 -6.38
C LEU A 55 -1.54 7.86 -7.38
N ILE A 56 -0.61 7.58 -8.29
CA ILE A 56 -0.19 8.58 -9.28
C ILE A 56 -1.32 8.94 -10.25
N THR A 57 -2.15 7.96 -10.61
CA THR A 57 -3.33 8.20 -11.45
C THR A 57 -4.32 9.13 -10.76
N ALA A 58 -4.63 8.85 -9.49
CA ALA A 58 -5.48 9.70 -8.66
C ALA A 58 -4.87 11.11 -8.45
N TYR A 59 -3.57 11.18 -8.22
CA TYR A 59 -2.84 12.45 -8.01
C TYR A 59 -2.86 13.34 -9.25
N LEU A 60 -2.67 12.76 -10.43
CA LEU A 60 -2.78 13.48 -11.69
C LEU A 60 -4.22 13.91 -11.97
N ALA A 61 -5.22 13.07 -11.67
CA ALA A 61 -6.62 13.45 -11.78
C ALA A 61 -6.96 14.65 -10.87
N ALA A 62 -6.50 14.61 -9.62
CA ALA A 62 -6.66 15.71 -8.67
C ALA A 62 -6.02 17.01 -9.16
N ALA A 63 -4.89 16.92 -9.86
CA ALA A 63 -4.24 18.07 -10.44
C ALA A 63 -5.00 18.60 -11.67
N GLN A 64 -5.57 17.74 -12.50
CA GLN A 64 -6.40 18.17 -13.64
C GLN A 64 -7.63 18.96 -13.18
N ASP A 65 -8.31 18.49 -12.15
CA ASP A 65 -9.50 19.15 -11.60
C ASP A 65 -9.20 20.52 -10.97
N GLN A 66 -7.94 20.75 -10.58
CA GLN A 66 -7.45 22.01 -10.01
C GLN A 66 -6.63 22.83 -11.02
N ASN A 67 -6.95 22.78 -12.31
CA ASN A 67 -6.28 23.52 -13.39
C ASN A 67 -4.75 23.32 -13.43
N GLY A 68 -4.31 22.09 -13.16
CA GLY A 68 -2.91 21.68 -13.15
C GLY A 68 -2.14 22.01 -11.87
N VAL A 69 -2.81 22.50 -10.82
CA VAL A 69 -2.21 22.68 -9.48
C VAL A 69 -2.04 21.31 -8.84
N LEU A 70 -0.82 21.03 -8.40
CA LEU A 70 -0.48 19.76 -7.76
C LEU A 70 -0.99 19.75 -6.32
N LEU A 71 -1.54 18.61 -5.88
CA LEU A 71 -2.02 18.46 -4.51
C LEU A 71 -0.84 18.57 -3.54
N GLN A 72 -1.00 19.45 -2.54
CA GLN A 72 -0.05 19.67 -1.46
C GLN A 72 0.02 18.46 -0.53
N GLY A 73 1.19 18.11 -0.02
CA GLY A 73 1.36 16.98 0.91
C GLY A 73 0.74 17.23 2.29
N TYR A 74 0.73 18.49 2.71
CA TYR A 74 0.16 18.99 3.95
C TYR A 74 -0.47 20.34 3.65
N ASP A 75 -1.67 20.63 4.15
CA ASP A 75 -2.36 21.90 3.87
C ASP A 75 -3.20 22.24 5.08
N GLU A 76 -2.89 23.34 5.75
CA GLU A 76 -3.51 23.71 7.03
C GLU A 76 -5.02 23.98 6.90
N ASP A 77 -5.42 24.51 5.75
CA ASP A 77 -6.81 24.80 5.37
C ASP A 77 -7.44 23.66 4.57
N GLY A 78 -6.74 22.51 4.47
CA GLY A 78 -7.20 21.35 3.73
C GLY A 78 -8.47 20.76 4.32
N GLU A 79 -9.47 20.53 3.47
CA GLU A 79 -10.68 19.79 3.83
C GLU A 79 -10.68 18.40 3.21
N ALA A 80 -11.14 17.41 3.98
CA ALA A 80 -11.33 16.05 3.50
C ALA A 80 -12.57 15.42 4.14
N ASN A 81 -13.06 14.37 3.49
CA ASN A 81 -14.18 13.58 3.98
C ASN A 81 -13.74 12.15 4.24
N PHE A 82 -14.42 11.51 5.19
CA PHE A 82 -14.32 10.08 5.42
C PHE A 82 -15.15 9.31 4.38
N ALA A 83 -14.91 7.99 4.27
CA ALA A 83 -15.57 7.13 3.28
C ALA A 83 -17.10 7.09 3.39
N ASN A 84 -17.65 7.36 4.58
CA ASN A 84 -19.10 7.44 4.82
C ASN A 84 -19.70 8.82 4.48
N GLY A 85 -18.89 9.77 3.95
CA GLY A 85 -19.30 11.12 3.61
C GLY A 85 -19.27 12.14 4.75
N THR A 86 -18.85 11.77 5.97
CA THR A 86 -18.67 12.75 7.05
C THR A 86 -17.40 13.56 6.85
N SER A 87 -17.50 14.89 6.91
CA SER A 87 -16.33 15.77 6.89
C SER A 87 -15.48 15.63 8.14
N PHE A 88 -14.17 15.67 7.98
CA PHE A 88 -13.25 15.83 9.10
C PHE A 88 -13.36 17.25 9.67
N GLN A 89 -12.97 17.41 10.94
CA GLN A 89 -12.91 18.74 11.56
C GLN A 89 -11.84 19.58 10.85
N ALA A 90 -12.15 20.84 10.54
CA ALA A 90 -11.18 21.77 9.95
C ALA A 90 -9.92 21.87 10.83
N GLY A 91 -8.74 21.79 10.20
CA GLY A 91 -7.44 21.77 10.87
C GLY A 91 -7.09 20.44 11.57
N SER A 92 -7.92 19.39 11.47
CA SER A 92 -7.54 18.07 11.98
C SER A 92 -6.39 17.49 11.15
N SER A 93 -5.54 16.68 11.79
CA SER A 93 -4.38 16.08 11.11
C SER A 93 -4.77 15.16 9.94
N GLU A 94 -5.98 14.61 9.95
CA GLU A 94 -6.55 13.81 8.88
C GLU A 94 -6.89 14.65 7.66
N ALA A 95 -7.51 15.81 7.87
CA ALA A 95 -7.95 16.72 6.82
C ALA A 95 -6.76 17.42 6.14
N THR A 96 -5.74 17.79 6.93
CA THR A 96 -4.59 18.54 6.42
C THR A 96 -3.61 17.69 5.63
N ARG A 97 -3.50 16.38 5.90
CA ARG A 97 -2.58 15.49 5.18
C ARG A 97 -3.16 15.03 3.84
N TRP A 98 -2.29 14.75 2.89
CA TRP A 98 -2.68 14.33 1.55
C TRP A 98 -3.57 13.08 1.43
N PRO A 99 -3.50 12.03 2.30
CA PRO A 99 -4.19 10.77 2.01
C PRO A 99 -5.70 10.91 1.91
N TRP A 100 -6.33 11.60 2.87
CA TRP A 100 -7.79 11.79 2.85
C TRP A 100 -8.23 12.83 1.82
N ARG A 101 -7.38 13.80 1.47
CA ARG A 101 -7.65 14.74 0.38
C ARG A 101 -7.59 14.09 -1.00
N LEU A 102 -6.81 13.03 -1.15
CA LEU A 102 -6.76 12.23 -2.37
C LEU A 102 -7.84 11.13 -2.42
N ALA A 103 -8.48 10.81 -1.30
CA ALA A 103 -9.48 9.74 -1.20
C ALA A 103 -10.64 9.84 -2.22
N PRO A 104 -11.20 11.02 -2.56
CA PRO A 104 -12.26 11.12 -3.56
C PRO A 104 -11.85 10.56 -4.94
N TYR A 105 -10.60 10.78 -5.33
CA TYR A 105 -10.04 10.30 -6.60
C TYR A 105 -9.71 8.81 -6.58
N LEU A 106 -9.73 8.19 -5.40
CA LEU A 106 -9.58 6.75 -5.17
C LEU A 106 -10.93 6.08 -4.92
N ASN A 107 -12.06 6.78 -5.11
CA ASN A 107 -13.39 6.32 -4.72
C ASN A 107 -13.47 5.89 -3.24
N TYR A 108 -12.70 6.56 -2.37
CA TYR A 108 -12.53 6.22 -0.96
C TYR A 108 -12.01 4.81 -0.68
N GLN A 109 -11.47 4.13 -1.70
CA GLN A 109 -10.82 2.82 -1.56
C GLN A 109 -9.36 3.00 -1.14
N MET A 110 -9.14 3.14 0.17
CA MET A 110 -7.82 3.34 0.77
C MET A 110 -6.97 2.05 0.76
N GLU A 111 -7.61 0.89 0.81
CA GLU A 111 -6.96 -0.41 0.66
C GLU A 111 -6.51 -0.67 -0.78
N GLY A 112 -5.28 -1.14 -0.95
CA GLY A 112 -4.67 -1.36 -2.27
C GLY A 112 -4.14 -0.09 -2.95
N SER A 113 -4.24 1.07 -2.28
CA SER A 113 -3.73 2.36 -2.76
C SER A 113 -2.86 3.02 -1.69
N VAL A 114 -3.47 3.52 -0.61
CA VAL A 114 -2.81 4.18 0.52
C VAL A 114 -2.32 3.14 1.54
N LEU A 115 -3.10 2.07 1.73
CA LEU A 115 -2.82 0.96 2.65
C LEU A 115 -2.57 -0.32 1.85
N VAL A 116 -1.39 -0.89 2.01
CA VAL A 116 -0.93 -2.06 1.28
C VAL A 116 -0.17 -2.99 2.22
N ASN A 117 -0.18 -4.30 1.94
CA ASN A 117 0.52 -5.31 2.71
C ASN A 117 0.10 -5.30 4.19
N GLU A 118 1.06 -5.29 5.12
CA GLU A 118 0.81 -5.34 6.57
C GLU A 118 -0.05 -4.16 7.08
N ARG A 119 0.03 -3.00 6.41
CA ARG A 119 -0.80 -1.83 6.75
C ARG A 119 -2.28 -2.08 6.44
N ALA A 120 -2.58 -2.70 5.30
CA ALA A 120 -3.95 -3.05 4.93
C ALA A 120 -4.56 -4.06 5.92
N SER A 121 -3.77 -4.97 6.50
CA SER A 121 -4.28 -5.91 7.52
C SER A 121 -4.41 -5.31 8.92
N SER A 122 -3.70 -4.22 9.23
CA SER A 122 -3.64 -3.64 10.59
C SER A 122 -4.52 -2.41 10.77
N VAL A 123 -4.94 -1.77 9.69
CA VAL A 123 -5.71 -0.53 9.71
C VAL A 123 -6.93 -0.69 8.85
N ASP A 124 -8.08 -0.77 9.51
CA ASP A 124 -9.38 -0.69 8.87
C ASP A 124 -9.69 0.77 8.48
N PRO A 125 -9.75 1.13 7.19
CA PRO A 125 -10.03 2.50 6.74
C PRO A 125 -11.50 2.91 6.92
N LEU A 126 -12.41 1.98 7.19
CA LEU A 126 -13.84 2.25 7.45
C LEU A 126 -14.11 2.55 8.92
N ASN A 127 -13.14 2.26 9.81
CA ASN A 127 -13.23 2.61 11.22
C ASN A 127 -12.77 4.08 11.44
N PRO A 128 -13.64 4.97 11.93
CA PRO A 128 -13.27 6.37 12.17
C PRO A 128 -12.10 6.54 13.14
N ASN A 129 -11.91 5.62 14.10
CA ASN A 129 -10.80 5.66 15.06
C ASN A 129 -9.44 5.39 14.41
N HIS A 130 -9.43 4.82 13.20
CA HIS A 130 -8.23 4.53 12.44
C HIS A 130 -7.89 5.62 11.42
N SER A 131 -8.76 6.61 11.23
CA SER A 131 -8.58 7.69 10.25
C SER A 131 -7.25 8.44 10.41
N TYR A 132 -6.85 8.71 11.66
CA TYR A 132 -5.54 9.25 11.98
C TYR A 132 -4.40 8.39 11.42
N LEU A 133 -4.45 7.07 11.65
CA LEU A 133 -3.40 6.12 11.24
C LEU A 133 -3.29 5.99 9.73
N VAL A 134 -4.42 6.08 9.01
CA VAL A 134 -4.43 6.11 7.53
C VAL A 134 -3.64 7.31 7.03
N SER A 135 -3.82 8.48 7.66
CA SER A 135 -3.16 9.71 7.25
C SER A 135 -1.70 9.82 7.70
N ALA A 136 -1.40 9.35 8.91
CA ALA A 136 -0.10 9.53 9.56
C ALA A 136 0.93 8.51 9.09
N SER A 137 0.49 7.30 8.77
CA SER A 137 1.37 6.19 8.42
C SER A 137 0.88 5.43 7.17
N PRO A 138 0.70 6.10 6.02
CA PRO A 138 0.36 5.40 4.78
C PRO A 138 1.48 4.42 4.37
N SER A 139 1.17 3.41 3.55
CA SER A 139 2.17 2.48 3.02
C SER A 139 3.14 3.14 2.05
N LEU A 140 2.70 4.20 1.37
CA LEU A 140 3.53 5.02 0.49
C LEU A 140 3.61 6.44 1.05
N GLY A 141 4.82 6.99 1.12
CA GLY A 141 5.05 8.39 1.45
C GLY A 141 4.98 9.27 0.20
N MET A 142 4.48 10.49 0.35
CA MET A 142 4.48 11.50 -0.71
C MET A 142 5.67 12.44 -0.54
N ASN A 143 6.31 12.81 -1.65
CA ASN A 143 7.35 13.81 -1.73
C ASN A 143 6.75 15.22 -1.68
N SER A 144 6.28 15.62 -0.50
CA SER A 144 5.74 16.97 -0.24
C SER A 144 6.79 18.08 -0.28
N TYR A 145 8.07 17.70 -0.33
CA TYR A 145 9.17 18.64 -0.28
C TYR A 145 9.50 19.23 -1.66
N PHE A 146 9.42 18.42 -2.72
CA PHE A 146 9.68 18.86 -4.09
C PHE A 146 8.42 18.91 -4.98
N VAL A 147 7.31 18.30 -4.57
CA VAL A 147 6.10 18.15 -5.40
C VAL A 147 4.85 18.52 -4.59
N GLY A 148 4.00 19.38 -5.17
CA GLY A 148 2.79 19.88 -4.54
C GLY A 148 3.05 20.93 -3.47
N GLY A 149 4.14 20.79 -2.72
CA GLY A 149 4.44 21.61 -1.57
C GLY A 149 3.89 21.00 -0.29
N HIS A 150 4.29 21.60 0.82
CA HIS A 150 3.72 21.45 2.13
C HIS A 150 2.68 22.56 2.27
N GLU A 151 2.90 23.56 3.10
CA GLU A 151 1.92 24.61 3.38
C GLU A 151 2.06 25.77 2.39
N ASN A 152 0.94 26.29 1.86
CA ASN A 152 0.92 27.44 0.96
C ASN A 152 1.84 27.29 -0.28
N GLY A 153 2.03 26.05 -0.77
CA GLY A 153 2.91 25.72 -1.89
C GLY A 153 4.42 25.83 -1.59
N GLN A 154 4.80 25.97 -0.32
CA GLN A 154 6.20 26.03 0.12
C GLN A 154 6.78 24.61 0.30
N PRO A 155 8.11 24.40 0.22
CA PRO A 155 8.70 23.11 0.57
C PRO A 155 8.52 22.77 2.07
N ALA A 156 8.41 21.49 2.41
CA ALA A 156 8.16 20.99 3.78
C ALA A 156 9.23 21.35 4.84
N TYR A 157 10.42 21.79 4.43
CA TYR A 157 11.50 22.20 5.33
C TYR A 157 12.32 23.32 4.70
N ASN A 158 12.63 24.36 5.47
CA ASN A 158 13.44 25.53 5.06
C ASN A 158 14.96 25.23 4.88
N TYR A 159 15.35 24.00 4.54
CA TYR A 159 16.76 23.63 4.30
C TYR A 159 17.05 23.53 2.81
N ALA A 160 17.87 24.43 2.25
CA ALA A 160 18.76 24.17 1.11
C ALA A 160 18.17 23.62 -0.21
N THR A 161 16.86 23.61 -0.41
CA THR A 161 16.35 23.73 -1.78
C THR A 161 16.52 25.17 -2.19
N ASN A 162 17.11 25.41 -3.36
CA ASN A 162 17.13 26.74 -3.97
C ASN A 162 15.71 27.17 -4.42
N GLY A 163 14.68 26.98 -3.58
CA GLY A 163 13.28 27.33 -3.84
C GLY A 163 12.55 26.44 -4.86
N VAL A 164 13.10 25.29 -5.27
CA VAL A 164 12.50 24.47 -6.34
C VAL A 164 11.49 23.46 -5.76
N CYS A 165 10.28 23.95 -5.51
CA CYS A 165 9.09 23.12 -5.32
C CYS A 165 8.21 23.25 -6.57
N ILE A 166 7.82 22.12 -7.16
CA ILE A 166 6.89 22.09 -8.28
C ILE A 166 5.48 22.09 -7.70
N THR A 167 4.75 23.20 -7.88
CA THR A 167 3.36 23.35 -7.42
C THR A 167 2.36 23.19 -8.57
N ARG A 168 2.83 23.20 -9.82
CA ARG A 168 2.00 22.97 -11.01
C ARG A 168 2.62 21.97 -11.96
N LEU A 169 1.79 21.19 -12.64
CA LEU A 169 2.22 20.23 -13.66
C LEU A 169 3.09 20.88 -14.75
N ALA A 170 2.76 22.11 -15.15
CA ALA A 170 3.49 22.83 -16.19
C ALA A 170 4.94 23.21 -15.80
N GLN A 171 5.29 23.20 -14.51
CA GLN A 171 6.63 23.50 -14.04
C GLN A 171 7.57 22.28 -14.13
N ALA A 172 7.03 21.07 -14.37
CA ALA A 172 7.83 19.86 -14.46
C ALA A 172 8.47 19.73 -15.85
N GLU A 173 9.74 20.13 -15.98
CA GLU A 173 10.47 20.03 -17.25
C GLU A 173 10.71 18.58 -17.71
N LYS A 174 10.88 17.62 -16.78
CA LYS A 174 11.12 16.20 -17.08
C LYS A 174 10.29 15.28 -16.19
N PRO A 175 8.96 15.19 -16.34
CA PRO A 175 8.09 14.48 -15.39
C PRO A 175 8.52 13.04 -15.03
N SER A 176 9.20 12.33 -15.94
CA SER A 176 9.71 10.97 -15.74
C SER A 176 10.78 10.83 -14.65
N TRP A 177 11.51 11.89 -14.30
CA TRP A 177 12.51 11.86 -13.21
C TRP A 177 11.90 12.15 -11.84
N LEU A 178 10.62 12.53 -11.80
CA LEU A 178 10.02 13.12 -10.62
C LEU A 178 9.37 12.01 -9.80
N ILE A 179 9.87 11.81 -8.59
CA ILE A 179 9.31 10.84 -7.66
C ILE A 179 8.29 11.57 -6.79
N VAL A 180 7.01 11.22 -6.97
CA VAL A 180 5.90 11.75 -6.17
C VAL A 180 5.60 10.85 -4.98
N PHE A 181 5.55 9.54 -5.19
CA PHE A 181 5.29 8.55 -4.14
C PHE A 181 6.46 7.58 -4.03
N ALA A 182 6.81 7.23 -2.79
CA ALA A 182 7.85 6.26 -2.49
C ALA A 182 7.35 5.28 -1.41
N SER A 183 7.65 4.00 -1.59
CA SER A 183 7.51 3.00 -0.52
C SER A 183 8.83 2.91 0.25
N ALA A 184 8.75 2.74 1.57
CA ALA A 184 9.92 2.54 2.41
C ALA A 184 10.46 1.10 2.36
N ARG A 185 9.79 0.17 1.67
CA ARG A 185 10.29 -1.21 1.54
C ARG A 185 11.42 -1.26 0.53
N GLY A 186 12.63 -1.54 1.04
CA GLY A 186 13.84 -1.70 0.25
C GLY A 186 13.70 -2.82 -0.79
N LEU A 187 14.18 -2.53 -2.00
CA LEU A 187 14.39 -3.48 -3.09
C LEU A 187 15.23 -4.67 -2.59
#